data_AF-A0A352KIR8-F1
#
_entry.id   AF-A0A352KIR8-F1
#
_cell.length_a   1.000
_cell.length_b   1.000
_cell.length_c   1.000
_cell.angle_alpha   90.00
_cell.angle_beta   90.00
_cell.angle_gamma   90.00
#
_symmetry.space_group_name_H-M   'P 1'
#
loop_
_entity.id
_entity.type
_entity.pdbx_description
1 polymer ?
#
loop_
_entity_poly.entity_id
_entity_poly.type
_entity_poly.pdbx_seq_one_letter_code
_entity_poly.pdbx_strand_id
1 'polypeptide(L)'
;MDIEIVLGVGMFTAVVLMLVTVILFARSKLVATGNISININEGELKLNVPAGGKLLTTLADEKIFLSSACGGGGTCAQCRVMVSSGGGSMLPTEEPHFTKREAREGWRLSCQLAVKDNLEIEVPEEFFGVKRWECTVASNDNVATFIKELVLDLPPGEEVNFKAGGYIQMERPPGTVNYKEFDVAEEYHL
;
A
#
# COMPACT_ATOMS: atom_id res chain seq x y z
N MET A 1 32.52 16.41 45.95
CA MET A 1 32.40 16.52 44.49
C MET A 1 33.20 17.74 44.10
N ASP A 2 34.38 17.56 43.52
CA ASP A 2 35.26 18.67 43.21
C ASP A 2 34.61 19.57 42.15
N ILE A 3 34.66 20.89 42.39
CA ILE A 3 34.04 21.90 41.52
C ILE A 3 34.55 21.78 40.08
N GLU A 4 35.81 21.35 39.92
CA GLU A 4 36.48 21.14 38.63
C GLU A 4 35.89 19.96 37.86
N ILE A 5 35.49 18.88 38.55
CA ILE A 5 34.85 17.72 37.92
C ILE A 5 33.45 18.12 37.42
N VAL A 6 32.70 18.89 38.21
CA VAL A 6 31.36 19.37 37.82
C VAL A 6 31.44 20.32 36.63
N LEU A 7 32.43 21.24 36.62
CA LEU A 7 32.67 22.15 35.49
C LEU A 7 33.11 21.41 34.22
N GLY A 8 34.01 20.44 34.34
CA GLY A 8 34.49 19.64 33.22
C GLY A 8 33.40 18.78 32.59
N VAL A 9 32.62 18.08 33.42
CA VAL A 9 31.47 17.29 32.95
C VAL A 9 30.40 18.20 32.35
N GLY A 10 30.10 19.34 32.99
CA GLY A 10 29.12 20.31 32.47
C GLY A 10 29.50 20.88 31.11
N MET A 11 30.75 21.28 30.92
CA MET A 11 31.26 21.79 29.64
C MET A 11 31.19 20.72 28.55
N PHE A 12 31.63 19.50 28.84
CA PHE A 12 31.58 18.41 27.87
C PHE A 12 30.15 18.08 27.45
N THR A 13 29.22 18.01 28.42
CA THR A 13 27.81 17.73 28.15
C THR A 13 27.17 18.85 27.33
N ALA A 14 27.50 20.12 27.62
CA ALA A 14 27.01 21.27 26.86
C ALA A 14 27.48 21.26 25.40
N VAL A 15 28.74 20.91 25.15
CA VAL A 15 29.29 20.79 23.78
C VAL A 15 28.57 19.68 23.02
N VAL A 16 28.34 18.52 23.65
CA VAL A 16 27.62 17.40 23.02
C VAL A 16 26.17 17.79 22.71
N LEU A 17 25.47 18.42 23.66
CA LEU A 17 24.10 18.90 23.45
C LEU A 17 24.03 19.94 22.34
N MET A 18 24.96 20.90 22.32
CA MET A 18 25.07 21.91 21.27
C MET A 18 25.21 21.25 19.89
N LEU A 19 26.11 20.27 19.77
CA LEU A 19 26.33 19.53 18.53
C LEU A 19 25.05 18.80 18.08
N VAL A 20 24.36 18.12 19.00
CA VAL A 20 23.10 17.43 18.71
C VAL A 20 22.02 18.41 18.24
N THR A 21 21.88 19.57 18.88
CA THR A 21 20.93 20.60 18.43
C THR A 21 21.24 21.11 17.02
N VAL A 22 22.52 21.32 16.69
CA VAL A 22 22.92 21.75 15.33
C VAL A 22 22.57 20.69 14.30
N ILE A 23 22.81 19.41 14.62
CA ILE A 23 22.46 18.28 13.73
C ILE A 23 20.94 18.18 13.54
N LEU A 24 20.15 18.29 14.61
CA LEU A 24 18.69 18.24 14.53
C LEU A 24 18.12 19.42 13.75
N PHE A 25 18.65 20.63 13.96
CA PHE A 25 18.23 21.83 13.22
C PHE A 25 18.54 21.67 11.72
N ALA A 26 19.76 21.24 11.37
CA ALA A 26 20.13 20.97 9.99
C ALA A 26 19.22 19.92 9.35
N ARG A 27 18.94 18.81 10.05
CA ARG A 27 18.02 17.77 9.57
C ARG A 27 16.60 18.30 9.37
N SER A 28 16.08 19.13 10.27
CA SER A 28 14.72 19.68 10.16
C SER A 28 14.53 20.60 8.96
N LYS A 29 15.60 21.27 8.51
CA LYS A 29 15.59 22.16 7.34
C LYS A 29 15.86 21.41 6.03
N LEU A 30 16.69 20.36 6.07
CA LEU A 30 17.14 19.63 4.89
C LEU A 30 16.26 18.41 4.54
N VAL A 31 15.51 17.88 5.51
CA VAL A 31 14.55 16.79 5.27
C VAL A 31 13.16 17.40 5.17
N ALA A 32 12.58 17.34 3.97
CA ALA A 32 11.20 17.74 3.72
C ALA A 32 10.25 16.91 4.61
N THR A 33 9.82 17.51 5.71
CA THR A 33 8.81 16.98 6.64
C THR A 33 7.50 17.73 6.45
N GLY A 34 7.18 18.05 5.20
CA GLY A 34 5.95 18.73 4.80
C GLY A 34 4.94 17.76 4.19
N ASN A 35 3.71 18.25 4.04
CA ASN A 35 2.71 17.58 3.20
C ASN A 35 3.20 17.60 1.76
N ILE A 36 3.15 16.43 1.12
CA ILE A 36 3.51 16.21 -0.27
C ILE A 36 2.23 16.20 -1.09
N SER A 37 2.27 16.85 -2.25
CA SER A 37 1.19 16.77 -3.23
C SER A 37 1.41 15.59 -4.16
N ILE A 38 0.42 14.69 -4.23
CA ILE A 38 0.34 13.65 -5.26
C ILE A 38 -0.73 14.09 -6.25
N ASN A 39 -0.32 14.35 -7.50
CA ASN A 39 -1.24 14.58 -8.62
C ASN A 39 -1.50 13.25 -9.32
N ILE A 40 -2.76 12.88 -9.47
CA ILE A 40 -3.18 11.68 -10.19
C ILE A 40 -3.86 12.09 -11.51
N ASN A 41 -3.53 11.40 -12.60
CA ASN A 41 -4.13 11.55 -13.93
C ASN A 41 -4.17 13.03 -14.38
N GLU A 42 -3.00 13.66 -14.51
CA GLU A 42 -2.87 15.06 -14.96
C GLU A 42 -3.70 16.11 -14.19
N GLY A 43 -4.07 15.82 -12.94
CA GLY A 43 -4.73 16.77 -12.04
C GLY A 43 -6.22 16.56 -11.84
N GLU A 44 -6.79 15.44 -12.30
CA GLU A 44 -8.14 15.00 -11.93
C GLU A 44 -8.32 14.88 -10.42
N LEU A 45 -7.27 14.42 -9.73
CA LEU A 45 -7.25 14.32 -8.27
C LEU A 45 -5.92 14.85 -7.72
N LYS A 46 -6.00 15.70 -6.68
CA LYS A 46 -4.85 16.18 -5.94
C LYS A 46 -4.96 15.78 -4.48
N LEU A 47 -4.03 14.95 -4.03
CA LEU A 47 -3.96 14.47 -2.66
C LEU A 47 -2.83 15.19 -1.92
N ASN A 48 -3.09 15.63 -0.69
CA ASN A 48 -2.09 16.21 0.19
C ASN A 48 -1.84 15.26 1.35
N VAL A 49 -0.71 14.56 1.31
CA VAL A 49 -0.42 13.44 2.20
C VAL A 49 0.91 13.64 2.94
N PRO A 50 1.07 13.08 4.15
CA PRO A 50 2.32 13.20 4.89
C PRO A 50 3.46 12.43 4.21
N ALA A 51 4.66 13.02 4.23
CA ALA A 51 5.86 12.39 3.69
C ALA A 51 6.30 11.14 4.48
N GLY A 52 6.84 10.16 3.76
CA GLY A 52 7.55 9.00 4.33
C GLY A 52 6.84 7.65 4.17
N GLY A 53 5.55 7.63 3.88
CA GLY A 53 4.79 6.40 3.61
C GLY A 53 5.16 5.72 2.29
N LYS A 54 4.67 4.49 2.10
CA LYS A 54 4.68 3.83 0.79
C LYS A 54 3.50 4.34 -0.04
N LEU A 55 3.68 4.43 -1.36
CA LEU A 55 2.62 4.96 -2.21
C LEU A 55 1.33 4.10 -2.14
N LEU A 56 1.46 2.77 -2.09
CA LEU A 56 0.31 1.87 -1.97
C LEU A 56 -0.57 2.17 -0.74
N THR A 57 0.04 2.31 0.44
CA THR A 57 -0.71 2.57 1.69
C THR A 57 -1.30 3.97 1.68
N THR A 58 -0.53 4.94 1.17
CA THR A 58 -0.95 6.33 1.08
C THR A 58 -2.16 6.51 0.15
N LEU A 59 -2.19 5.78 -0.97
CA LEU A 59 -3.36 5.75 -1.87
C LEU A 59 -4.56 5.05 -1.23
N ALA A 60 -4.33 3.94 -0.51
CA ALA A 60 -5.39 3.23 0.19
C ALA A 60 -6.07 4.07 1.28
N ASP A 61 -5.29 4.88 2.02
CA ASP A 61 -5.81 5.81 3.03
C ASP A 61 -6.72 6.88 2.39
N GLU A 62 -6.42 7.29 1.16
CA GLU A 62 -7.21 8.21 0.34
C GLU A 62 -8.29 7.49 -0.49
N LYS A 63 -8.61 6.23 -0.15
CA LYS A 63 -9.65 5.38 -0.76
C LYS A 63 -9.40 5.00 -2.23
N ILE A 64 -8.14 4.99 -2.64
CA ILE A 64 -7.70 4.49 -3.95
C ILE A 64 -7.00 3.15 -3.73
N PHE A 65 -7.68 2.07 -4.07
CA PHE A 65 -7.22 0.72 -3.79
C PHE A 65 -6.58 0.11 -5.04
N LEU A 66 -5.24 0.16 -5.11
CA LEU A 66 -4.50 -0.58 -6.12
C LEU A 66 -4.46 -2.07 -5.78
N SER A 67 -4.50 -2.91 -6.81
CA SER A 67 -4.38 -4.36 -6.68
C SER A 67 -3.08 -4.77 -5.97
N SER A 68 -3.20 -5.45 -4.84
CA SER A 68 -2.05 -5.94 -4.08
C SER A 68 -2.36 -7.29 -3.42
N ALA A 69 -2.00 -8.38 -4.10
CA ALA A 69 -2.12 -9.72 -3.51
C ALA A 69 -1.05 -10.04 -2.45
N CYS A 70 0.12 -9.39 -2.49
CA CYS A 70 1.23 -9.69 -1.58
C CYS A 70 1.31 -8.77 -0.34
N GLY A 71 0.32 -7.90 -0.11
CA GLY A 71 0.30 -7.00 1.04
C GLY A 71 1.45 -5.99 1.08
N GLY A 72 2.06 -5.68 -0.08
CA GLY A 72 3.16 -4.72 -0.18
C GLY A 72 4.56 -5.32 -0.18
N GLY A 73 4.70 -6.66 -0.18
CA GLY A 73 6.00 -7.35 -0.27
C GLY A 73 6.75 -7.20 -1.60
N GLY A 74 6.16 -6.56 -2.62
CA GLY A 74 6.82 -6.32 -3.91
C GLY A 74 6.93 -7.55 -4.82
N THR A 75 6.38 -8.70 -4.43
CA THR A 75 6.54 -9.98 -5.15
C THR A 75 5.46 -10.28 -6.19
N CYS A 76 4.24 -9.75 -6.04
CA CYS A 76 3.12 -10.08 -6.94
C CYS A 76 3.08 -9.21 -8.21
N ALA A 77 3.80 -8.08 -8.24
CA ALA A 77 3.82 -7.11 -9.35
C ALA A 77 2.44 -6.59 -9.82
N GLN A 78 1.41 -6.67 -8.98
CA GLN A 78 0.06 -6.18 -9.31
C GLN A 78 -0.11 -4.69 -8.95
N CYS A 79 0.70 -4.18 -8.03
CA CYS A 79 0.64 -2.80 -7.51
C CYS A 79 1.24 -1.78 -8.50
N ARG A 80 1.15 -2.04 -9.81
CA ARG A 80 1.77 -1.26 -10.91
C ARG A 80 1.15 0.12 -11.02
N VAL A 81 1.99 1.13 -11.14
CA VAL A 81 1.62 2.53 -11.34
C VAL A 81 2.63 3.17 -12.30
N MET A 82 2.20 4.11 -13.11
CA MET A 82 3.12 4.91 -13.91
C MET A 82 3.42 6.22 -13.17
N VAL A 83 4.71 6.55 -13.05
CA VAL A 83 5.18 7.76 -12.38
C VAL A 83 5.79 8.67 -13.44
N SER A 84 5.09 9.77 -13.74
CA SER A 84 5.46 10.74 -14.77
C SER A 84 6.53 11.71 -14.24
N SER A 85 6.44 12.06 -12.95
CA SER A 85 7.38 12.96 -12.27
C SER A 85 7.54 12.62 -10.79
N GLY A 86 8.76 12.81 -10.27
CA GLY A 86 9.12 12.47 -8.89
C GLY A 86 9.45 10.98 -8.69
N GLY A 87 9.44 10.51 -7.45
CA GLY A 87 9.53 9.07 -7.13
C GLY A 87 10.92 8.42 -7.23
N GLY A 88 11.95 9.20 -7.58
CA GLY A 88 13.34 8.75 -7.63
C GLY A 88 13.59 7.61 -8.63
N SER A 89 14.74 6.94 -8.51
CA SER A 89 15.10 5.81 -9.38
C SER A 89 14.37 4.52 -9.02
N MET A 90 14.21 3.63 -10.00
CA MET A 90 13.70 2.27 -9.79
C MET A 90 14.58 1.51 -8.78
N LEU A 91 13.94 0.81 -7.85
CA LEU A 91 14.63 -0.01 -6.85
C LEU A 91 14.99 -1.38 -7.45
N PRO A 92 16.10 -2.02 -7.03
CA PRO A 92 16.46 -3.36 -7.50
C PRO A 92 15.41 -4.44 -7.21
N THR A 93 14.52 -4.20 -6.24
CA THR A 93 13.40 -5.08 -5.91
C THR A 93 12.27 -5.01 -6.95
N GLU A 94 12.17 -3.91 -7.68
CA GLU A 94 11.13 -3.66 -8.69
C GLU A 94 11.62 -4.04 -10.08
N GLU A 95 12.91 -3.86 -10.36
CA GLU A 95 13.54 -4.05 -11.67
C GLU A 95 13.23 -5.40 -12.35
N PRO A 96 13.19 -6.55 -11.65
CA PRO A 96 12.86 -7.83 -12.27
C PRO A 96 11.44 -7.92 -12.84
N HIS A 97 10.53 -7.05 -12.39
CA HIS A 97 9.11 -7.06 -12.77
C HIS A 97 8.78 -6.15 -13.97
N PHE A 98 9.78 -5.44 -14.49
CA PHE A 98 9.61 -4.50 -15.60
C PHE A 98 10.62 -4.74 -16.70
N THR A 99 10.18 -4.56 -17.93
CA THR A 99 11.09 -4.48 -19.08
C THR A 99 11.84 -3.14 -19.09
N LYS A 100 12.98 -3.09 -19.79
CA LYS A 100 13.73 -1.82 -19.99
C LYS A 100 12.93 -0.73 -20.70
N ARG A 101 11.84 -1.09 -21.38
CA ARG A 101 10.92 -0.12 -22.00
C ARG A 101 9.96 0.43 -20.94
N GLU A 102 9.30 -0.44 -20.19
CA GLU A 102 8.40 -0.04 -19.10
C GLU A 102 9.14 0.80 -18.05
N ALA A 103 10.37 0.42 -17.68
CA ALA A 103 11.18 1.21 -16.74
C ALA A 103 11.51 2.63 -17.28
N ARG A 104 11.64 2.80 -18.60
CA ARG A 104 11.84 4.11 -19.24
C ARG A 104 10.56 4.93 -19.35
N GLU A 105 9.41 4.26 -19.45
CA GLU A 105 8.08 4.87 -19.42
C GLU A 105 7.66 5.26 -17.98
N GLY A 106 8.47 4.96 -16.97
CA GLY A 106 8.21 5.36 -15.58
C GLY A 106 7.33 4.39 -14.81
N TRP A 107 7.16 3.15 -15.27
CA TRP A 107 6.43 2.13 -14.51
C TRP A 107 7.15 1.75 -13.22
N ARG A 108 6.42 1.73 -12.11
CA ARG A 108 6.92 1.46 -10.75
C ARG A 108 5.94 0.57 -9.98
N LEU A 109 6.41 -0.02 -8.87
CA LEU A 109 5.56 -0.71 -7.91
C LEU A 109 5.19 0.29 -6.80
N SER A 110 3.92 0.69 -6.74
CA SER A 110 3.41 1.60 -5.71
C SER A 110 3.73 1.13 -4.28
N CYS A 111 3.79 -0.18 -4.07
CA CYS A 111 4.11 -0.78 -2.79
C CYS A 111 5.57 -0.62 -2.36
N GLN A 112 6.51 -0.46 -3.30
CA GLN A 112 7.93 -0.27 -3.00
C GLN A 112 8.35 1.21 -3.07
N LEU A 113 7.63 2.02 -3.84
CA LEU A 113 7.83 3.46 -3.94
C LEU A 113 7.56 4.17 -2.61
N ALA A 114 8.54 4.96 -2.14
CA ALA A 114 8.39 5.81 -0.96
C ALA A 114 8.02 7.24 -1.38
N VAL A 115 7.02 7.81 -0.72
CA VAL A 115 6.53 9.18 -0.99
C VAL A 115 7.42 10.17 -0.22
N LYS A 116 8.47 10.68 -0.88
CA LYS A 116 9.45 11.61 -0.27
C LYS A 116 9.42 13.02 -0.86
N ASP A 117 9.01 13.13 -2.12
CA ASP A 117 8.90 14.37 -2.89
C ASP A 117 7.54 14.38 -3.60
N ASN A 118 7.14 15.53 -4.17
CA ASN A 118 5.92 15.64 -4.96
C ASN A 118 5.92 14.63 -6.12
N LEU A 119 4.77 13.98 -6.33
CA LEU A 119 4.60 12.90 -7.30
C LEU A 119 3.53 13.27 -8.32
N GLU A 120 3.79 12.92 -9.56
CA GLU A 120 2.77 12.85 -10.62
C GLU A 120 2.66 11.40 -11.04
N ILE A 121 1.47 10.83 -10.89
CA ILE A 121 1.21 9.42 -11.16
C ILE A 121 -0.01 9.25 -12.05
N GLU A 122 -0.03 8.16 -12.80
CA GLU A 122 -1.20 7.73 -13.56
C GLU A 122 -1.70 6.41 -13.01
N VAL A 123 -3.00 6.38 -12.70
CA VAL A 123 -3.70 5.23 -12.14
C VAL A 123 -4.93 4.98 -13.01
N PRO A 124 -5.18 3.73 -13.45
CA PRO A 124 -6.40 3.40 -14.18
C PRO A 124 -7.66 3.81 -13.40
N GLU A 125 -8.62 4.42 -14.09
CA GLU A 125 -9.90 4.88 -13.51
C GLU A 125 -10.66 3.78 -12.75
N GLU A 126 -10.43 2.51 -13.11
CA GLU A 126 -11.07 1.34 -12.50
C GLU A 126 -10.72 1.16 -11.01
N PHE A 127 -9.63 1.76 -10.54
CA PHE A 127 -9.25 1.73 -9.12
C PHE A 127 -9.87 2.86 -8.30
N PHE A 128 -10.54 3.82 -8.94
CA PHE A 128 -11.27 4.88 -8.26
C PHE A 128 -12.65 4.38 -7.87
N GLY A 129 -13.01 4.55 -6.61
CA GLY A 129 -14.35 4.20 -6.13
C GLY A 129 -14.55 2.71 -5.82
N VAL A 130 -13.47 1.93 -5.67
CA VAL A 130 -13.55 0.59 -5.07
C VAL A 130 -14.10 0.74 -3.65
N LYS A 131 -15.23 0.10 -3.38
CA LYS A 131 -15.89 0.11 -2.07
C LYS A 131 -15.65 -1.20 -1.36
N ARG A 132 -15.69 -1.12 -0.03
CA ARG A 132 -15.75 -2.29 0.85
C ARG A 132 -17.21 -2.57 1.15
N TRP A 133 -17.64 -3.81 0.93
CA TRP A 133 -18.98 -4.27 1.26
C TRP A 133 -18.93 -5.37 2.30
N GLU A 134 -19.91 -5.35 3.21
CA GLU A 134 -20.24 -6.51 4.03
C GLU A 134 -21.41 -7.23 3.36
N CYS A 135 -21.12 -8.38 2.77
CA CYS A 135 -22.09 -9.22 2.08
C CYS A 135 -22.56 -10.36 2.97
N THR A 136 -23.79 -10.83 2.76
CA THR A 136 -24.31 -12.03 3.43
C THR A 136 -24.17 -13.23 2.51
N VAL A 137 -23.76 -14.40 3.04
CA VAL A 137 -23.69 -15.63 2.24
C VAL A 137 -25.11 -16.13 1.97
N ALA A 138 -25.51 -16.16 0.70
CA ALA A 138 -26.80 -16.68 0.26
C ALA A 138 -26.73 -18.21 0.08
N SER A 139 -25.68 -18.70 -0.58
CA SER A 139 -25.39 -20.13 -0.72
C SER A 139 -23.88 -20.40 -0.82
N ASN A 140 -23.48 -21.64 -0.55
CA ASN A 140 -22.09 -22.09 -0.58
C ASN A 140 -22.00 -23.59 -0.93
N ASP A 141 -22.61 -23.95 -2.06
CA ASP A 141 -22.83 -25.34 -2.46
C ASP A 141 -21.58 -25.94 -3.10
N ASN A 142 -21.41 -27.26 -3.01
CA ASN A 142 -20.32 -27.94 -3.72
C ASN A 142 -20.66 -28.07 -5.20
N VAL A 143 -19.69 -27.76 -6.06
CA VAL A 143 -19.73 -28.11 -7.50
C VAL A 143 -18.70 -29.19 -7.85
N ALA A 144 -17.74 -29.42 -6.95
CA ALA A 144 -16.81 -30.54 -6.96
C ALA A 144 -16.33 -30.83 -5.52
N THR A 145 -15.51 -31.87 -5.34
CA THR A 145 -14.94 -32.26 -4.04
C THR A 145 -14.21 -31.11 -3.33
N PHE A 146 -13.52 -30.24 -4.08
CA PHE A 146 -12.74 -29.11 -3.52
C PHE A 146 -13.12 -27.74 -4.10
N ILE A 147 -14.25 -27.64 -4.81
CA ILE A 147 -14.73 -26.38 -5.40
C ILE A 147 -16.14 -26.13 -4.90
N LYS A 148 -16.38 -24.93 -4.36
CA LYS A 148 -17.70 -24.46 -3.93
C LYS A 148 -18.14 -23.25 -4.75
N GLU A 149 -19.42 -23.19 -5.06
CA GLU A 149 -20.08 -22.01 -5.61
C GLU A 149 -20.56 -21.14 -4.45
N LEU A 150 -19.90 -19.99 -4.26
CA LEU A 150 -20.25 -19.02 -3.22
C LEU A 150 -21.10 -17.90 -3.81
N VAL A 151 -22.36 -17.84 -3.41
CA VAL A 151 -23.29 -16.76 -3.79
C VAL A 151 -23.43 -15.80 -2.62
N LEU A 152 -23.24 -14.50 -2.89
CA LEU A 152 -23.24 -13.45 -1.89
C LEU A 152 -24.34 -12.43 -2.20
N ASP A 153 -25.17 -12.14 -1.19
CA ASP A 153 -26.12 -11.05 -1.22
C ASP A 153 -25.41 -9.74 -0.86
N LEU A 154 -25.53 -8.76 -1.76
CA LEU A 154 -25.05 -7.40 -1.53
C LEU A 154 -25.97 -6.67 -0.55
N PRO A 155 -25.45 -5.70 0.22
CA PRO A 155 -26.29 -4.84 1.05
C PRO A 155 -27.34 -4.10 0.21
N PRO A 156 -28.52 -3.83 0.79
CA PRO A 156 -29.66 -3.28 0.04
C PRO A 156 -29.32 -1.92 -0.59
N GLY A 157 -29.50 -1.82 -1.91
CA GLY A 157 -29.27 -0.59 -2.68
C GLY A 157 -27.86 -0.42 -3.25
N GLU A 158 -26.99 -1.42 -3.11
CA GLU A 158 -25.67 -1.41 -3.73
C GLU A 158 -25.60 -2.35 -4.95
N GLU A 159 -25.08 -1.83 -6.06
CA GLU A 159 -24.77 -2.61 -7.26
C GLU A 159 -23.26 -2.59 -7.51
N VAL A 160 -22.71 -3.77 -7.83
CA VAL A 160 -21.31 -3.87 -8.23
C VAL A 160 -21.23 -3.57 -9.73
N ASN A 161 -20.72 -2.40 -10.07
CA ASN A 161 -20.43 -2.05 -11.46
C ASN A 161 -19.11 -2.69 -11.89
N PHE A 162 -19.14 -3.99 -12.22
CA PHE A 162 -17.96 -4.73 -12.68
C PHE A 162 -18.02 -5.00 -14.19
N LYS A 163 -16.84 -5.13 -14.80
CA LYS A 163 -16.68 -5.66 -16.16
C LYS A 163 -16.38 -7.16 -16.08
N ALA A 164 -16.91 -7.93 -17.03
CA ALA A 164 -16.61 -9.36 -17.12
C ALA A 164 -15.09 -9.59 -17.20
N GLY A 165 -14.56 -10.51 -16.38
CA GLY A 165 -13.13 -10.74 -16.19
C GLY A 165 -12.51 -10.00 -14.99
N GLY A 166 -13.28 -9.13 -14.33
CA GLY A 166 -12.91 -8.56 -13.04
C GLY A 166 -12.88 -9.59 -11.90
N TYR A 167 -12.32 -9.20 -10.77
CA TYR A 167 -12.24 -10.02 -9.56
C TYR A 167 -12.50 -9.16 -8.32
N ILE A 168 -12.84 -9.81 -7.22
CA ILE A 168 -13.00 -9.16 -5.90
C ILE A 168 -11.90 -9.64 -4.96
N GLN A 169 -11.54 -8.80 -3.99
CA GLN A 169 -10.70 -9.20 -2.86
C GLN A 169 -11.58 -9.47 -1.65
N MET A 170 -11.42 -10.65 -1.07
CA MET A 170 -12.15 -11.05 0.14
C MET A 170 -11.22 -10.98 1.34
N GLU A 171 -11.65 -10.30 2.39
CA GLU A 171 -10.98 -10.31 3.68
C GLU A 171 -11.56 -11.42 4.54
N ARG A 172 -10.68 -12.21 5.16
CA ARG A 172 -11.07 -13.29 6.06
C ARG A 172 -10.66 -12.93 7.50
N PRO A 173 -11.57 -13.05 8.49
CA PRO A 173 -11.21 -12.87 9.89
C PRO A 173 -10.22 -13.95 10.36
N PRO A 174 -9.45 -13.69 11.42
CA PRO A 174 -8.49 -14.66 11.96
C PRO A 174 -9.21 -15.92 12.44
N GLY A 175 -8.72 -17.09 12.02
CA GLY A 175 -9.25 -18.38 12.43
C GLY A 175 -8.60 -19.54 11.67
N THR A 176 -8.61 -20.72 12.26
CA THR A 176 -8.07 -21.95 11.67
C THR A 176 -9.21 -22.74 11.02
N VAL A 177 -8.96 -23.30 9.83
CA VAL A 177 -9.86 -24.30 9.22
C VAL A 177 -9.13 -25.63 9.18
N ASN A 178 -9.76 -26.68 9.70
CA ASN A 178 -9.24 -28.03 9.55
C ASN A 178 -9.83 -28.66 8.29
N TYR A 179 -8.99 -29.21 7.42
CA TYR A 179 -9.44 -29.92 6.21
C TYR A 179 -10.37 -31.10 6.51
N LYS A 180 -10.28 -31.69 7.71
CA LYS A 180 -11.15 -32.78 8.16
C LYS A 180 -12.60 -32.34 8.41
N GLU A 181 -12.83 -31.05 8.60
CA GLU A 181 -14.14 -30.46 8.90
C GLU A 181 -14.78 -29.87 7.64
N PHE A 182 -14.19 -30.10 6.46
CA PHE A 182 -14.79 -29.65 5.21
C PHE A 182 -16.08 -30.43 4.95
N ASP A 183 -17.19 -29.71 4.95
CA ASP A 183 -18.48 -30.22 4.54
C ASP A 183 -18.52 -30.33 3.02
N VAL A 184 -18.48 -31.57 2.53
CA VAL A 184 -18.51 -31.93 1.10
C VAL A 184 -19.80 -32.70 0.87
N ALA A 185 -20.54 -32.35 -0.19
CA ALA A 185 -21.77 -33.07 -0.52
C ALA A 185 -21.47 -34.53 -0.90
N GLU A 186 -22.36 -35.45 -0.51
CA GLU A 186 -22.17 -36.89 -0.67
C GLU A 186 -21.86 -37.31 -2.12
N GLU A 187 -22.44 -36.62 -3.10
CA GLU A 187 -22.21 -36.86 -4.52
C GLU A 187 -20.76 -36.61 -4.98
N TYR A 188 -19.96 -35.90 -4.20
CA TYR A 188 -18.55 -35.58 -4.48
C TYR A 188 -17.57 -36.28 -3.53
N HIS A 189 -18.05 -37.21 -2.70
CA HIS A 189 -17.20 -38.14 -1.96
C HIS A 189 -16.68 -39.22 -2.92
N LEU A 190 -15.46 -39.03 -3.41
CA LEU A 190 -14.73 -40.00 -4.22
C LEU A 190 -14.36 -41.26 -3.41
#